data_AF-A0A7C6Q444-F1
#
_entry.id   AF-A0A7C6Q444-F1
#
_cell.length_a   1.000
_cell.length_b   1.000
_cell.length_c   1.000
_cell.angle_alpha   90.00
_cell.angle_beta   90.00
_cell.angle_gamma   90.00
#
_symmetry.space_group_name_H-M   'P 1'
#
loop_
_entity.id
_entity.type
_entity.pdbx_description
1 polymer ?
#
loop_
_entity_poly.entity_id
_entity_poly.type
_entity_poly.pdbx_seq_one_letter_code
_entity_poly.pdbx_strand_id
1 'polypeptide(L)'
;MKENIRIKETRIKLVTDIENHGLHGFILKERLLLEDYIRRKPYFLTSLEPISAGDGPTIVKIMLKAGLIGGVGPMAAVAGTISELSLHHLMDKGSKYSIVDNGGDIALINDRKVNIGLYAGDSPLSGEIGFQLKA
;
A
#
# COMPACT_ATOMS: atom_id res chain seq x y z
N MET A 1 -3.83 -12.47 -13.71
CA MET A 1 -2.43 -12.18 -14.10
C MET A 1 -1.57 -11.87 -12.88
N LYS A 2 -0.24 -11.95 -13.04
CA LYS A 2 0.75 -11.54 -12.03
C LYS A 2 1.74 -10.56 -12.67
N GLU A 3 2.10 -9.50 -11.98
CA GLU A 3 3.00 -8.46 -12.47
C GLU A 3 3.90 -7.96 -11.33
N ASN A 4 5.12 -7.53 -11.65
CA ASN A 4 5.98 -6.79 -10.73
C ASN A 4 6.10 -5.34 -11.21
N ILE A 5 5.65 -4.40 -10.39
CA ILE A 5 5.72 -2.96 -10.66
C ILE A 5 6.83 -2.37 -9.80
N ARG A 6 7.76 -1.62 -10.42
CA ARG A 6 8.86 -0.95 -9.72
C ARG A 6 8.93 0.51 -10.11
N ILE A 7 8.74 1.40 -9.13
CA ILE A 7 8.81 2.86 -9.30
C ILE A 7 9.66 3.42 -8.17
N LYS A 8 10.92 3.80 -8.49
CA LYS A 8 11.94 4.19 -7.51
C LYS A 8 12.06 3.14 -6.39
N GLU A 9 11.71 3.50 -5.15
CA GLU A 9 11.73 2.62 -3.97
C GLU A 9 10.48 1.72 -3.86
N THR A 10 9.36 2.09 -4.49
CA THR A 10 8.13 1.30 -4.45
C THR A 10 8.28 0.04 -5.30
N ARG A 11 8.03 -1.11 -4.68
CA ARG A 11 8.12 -2.43 -5.32
C ARG A 11 6.84 -3.20 -5.02
N ILE A 12 5.97 -3.31 -6.01
CA ILE A 12 4.69 -3.99 -5.87
C ILE A 12 4.72 -5.31 -6.63
N LYS A 13 4.33 -6.38 -5.93
CA LYS A 13 3.94 -7.65 -6.53
C LYS A 13 2.42 -7.67 -6.65
N LEU A 14 1.94 -7.56 -7.88
CA LEU A 14 0.52 -7.52 -8.18
C LEU A 14 0.04 -8.90 -8.61
N VAL A 15 -1.09 -9.33 -8.05
CA VAL A 15 -1.94 -10.38 -8.62
C VAL A 15 -3.29 -9.73 -8.88
N THR A 16 -3.83 -9.84 -10.10
CA THR A 16 -5.10 -9.19 -10.44
C THR A 16 -5.87 -9.97 -11.50
N ASP A 17 -7.19 -9.83 -11.55
CA ASP A 17 -8.09 -10.44 -12.54
C ASP A 17 -8.37 -9.55 -13.76
N ILE A 18 -7.89 -8.31 -13.76
CA ILE A 18 -8.11 -7.34 -14.84
C ILE A 18 -6.82 -7.00 -15.58
N GLU A 19 -6.92 -6.80 -16.89
CA GLU A 19 -5.84 -6.29 -17.75
C GLU A 19 -5.98 -4.78 -17.98
N ASN A 20 -4.94 -4.14 -18.54
CA ASN A 20 -4.94 -2.70 -18.89
C ASN A 20 -5.36 -1.78 -17.72
N HIS A 21 -5.07 -2.19 -16.49
CA HIS A 21 -5.51 -1.52 -15.27
C HIS A 21 -4.85 -0.15 -15.05
N GLY A 22 -3.72 0.15 -15.69
CA GLY A 22 -3.06 1.46 -15.61
C GLY A 22 -2.43 1.78 -14.24
N LEU A 23 -2.21 0.75 -13.42
CA LEU A 23 -1.79 0.91 -12.02
C LEU A 23 -0.42 1.59 -11.87
N HIS A 24 0.53 1.32 -12.77
CA HIS A 24 1.84 1.98 -12.76
C HIS A 24 1.71 3.52 -12.83
N GLY A 25 0.86 4.04 -13.72
CA GLY A 25 0.63 5.48 -13.86
C GLY A 25 -0.05 6.08 -12.63
N PHE A 26 -0.99 5.34 -12.04
CA PHE A 26 -1.63 5.74 -10.78
C PHE A 26 -0.64 5.86 -9.62
N ILE A 27 0.19 4.83 -9.39
CA ILE A 27 1.20 4.85 -8.32
C ILE A 27 2.19 5.99 -8.52
N LEU A 28 2.66 6.21 -9.76
CA LEU A 28 3.56 7.32 -10.07
C LEU A 28 2.94 8.67 -9.69
N LYS A 29 1.65 8.87 -10.00
CA LYS A 29 0.92 10.09 -9.62
C LYS A 29 0.84 10.25 -8.10
N GLU A 30 0.44 9.22 -7.36
CA GLU A 30 0.35 9.28 -5.89
C GLU A 30 1.71 9.58 -5.25
N ARG A 31 2.79 9.00 -5.78
CA ARG A 31 4.17 9.32 -5.36
C ARG A 31 4.52 10.79 -5.59
N LEU A 32 4.21 11.34 -6.77
CA LEU A 32 4.50 12.74 -7.07
C LEU A 32 3.71 13.69 -6.15
N LEU A 33 2.45 13.35 -5.84
CA LEU A 33 1.63 14.11 -4.88
C LEU A 33 2.25 14.10 -3.48
N LEU A 34 2.75 12.96 -3.02
CA LEU A 34 3.42 12.83 -1.73
C LEU A 34 4.78 13.56 -1.71
N GLU A 35 5.60 13.39 -2.74
CA GLU A 35 6.92 14.05 -2.87
C GLU A 35 6.76 15.58 -2.88
N ASP A 36 5.77 16.12 -3.60
CA ASP A 36 5.47 17.56 -3.60
C ASP A 36 4.99 18.06 -2.23
N TYR A 37 4.17 17.26 -1.53
CA TYR A 37 3.73 17.61 -0.18
C TYR A 37 4.91 17.67 0.80
N ILE A 38 5.76 16.65 0.79
CA ILE A 38 6.97 16.57 1.61
C ILE A 38 7.89 17.75 1.34
N ARG A 39 8.08 18.13 0.07
CA ARG A 39 8.90 19.30 -0.31
C ARG A 39 8.39 20.60 0.33
N ARG A 40 7.07 20.77 0.46
CA ARG A 40 6.44 21.93 1.10
C ARG A 40 6.36 21.83 2.62
N LYS A 41 6.36 20.60 3.15
CA LYS A 41 6.26 20.29 4.59
C LYS A 41 7.32 19.25 4.97
N PRO A 42 8.62 19.60 5.02
CA PRO A 42 9.71 18.63 5.17
C PRO A 42 9.63 17.80 6.45
N TYR A 43 9.08 18.37 7.53
CA TYR A 43 8.87 17.67 8.80
C TYR A 43 7.95 16.43 8.66
N PHE A 44 7.08 16.38 7.65
CA PHE A 44 6.26 15.21 7.35
C PHE A 44 7.10 13.95 7.11
N LEU A 45 8.25 14.09 6.46
CA LEU A 45 9.13 12.97 6.13
C LEU A 45 9.85 12.40 7.36
N THR A 46 10.23 13.28 8.29
CA THR A 46 11.15 12.94 9.38
C THR A 46 10.49 12.78 10.74
N SER A 47 9.22 13.17 10.90
CA SER A 47 8.51 13.00 12.17
C SER A 47 8.39 11.53 12.51
N LEU A 48 8.70 11.20 13.77
CA LEU A 48 8.45 9.89 14.37
C LEU A 48 7.18 9.90 15.24
N GLU A 49 6.62 11.08 15.49
CA GLU A 49 5.40 11.30 16.27
C GLU A 49 4.23 11.69 15.35
N PRO A 50 2.98 11.49 15.80
CA PRO A 50 1.82 11.91 15.04
C PRO A 50 1.87 13.40 14.68
N ILE A 51 1.53 13.70 13.44
CA ILE A 51 1.32 15.07 12.98
C ILE A 51 -0.18 15.32 12.97
N SER A 52 -0.61 16.46 13.51
CA SER A 52 -2.02 16.87 13.49
C SER A 52 -2.58 16.80 12.07
N ALA A 53 -3.82 16.31 11.94
CA ALA A 53 -4.50 16.27 10.66
C ALA A 53 -4.48 17.66 10.00
N GLY A 54 -4.14 17.68 8.71
CA GLY A 54 -4.02 18.91 7.93
C GLY A 54 -4.45 18.69 6.48
N ASP A 55 -4.46 19.78 5.72
CA ASP A 55 -4.79 19.72 4.30
C ASP A 55 -3.70 19.02 3.49
N GLY A 56 -4.11 18.41 2.38
CA GLY A 56 -3.23 17.66 1.49
C GLY A 56 -3.99 16.75 0.52
N PRO A 57 -3.28 16.11 -0.42
CA PRO A 57 -3.84 15.06 -1.27
C PRO A 57 -4.29 13.85 -0.43
N THR A 58 -5.09 12.97 -1.03
CA THR A 58 -5.67 11.80 -0.35
C THR A 58 -4.62 10.92 0.31
N ILE A 59 -3.50 10.61 -0.36
CA ILE A 59 -2.38 9.84 0.22
C ILE A 59 -1.87 10.43 1.54
N VAL A 60 -1.72 11.76 1.61
CA VAL A 60 -1.27 12.46 2.82
C VAL A 60 -2.32 12.37 3.93
N LYS A 61 -3.59 12.57 3.60
CA LYS A 61 -4.68 12.51 4.58
C LYS A 61 -4.82 11.12 5.21
N ILE A 62 -4.68 10.06 4.41
CA ILE A 62 -4.69 8.67 4.91
C ILE A 62 -3.48 8.44 5.82
N MET A 63 -2.28 8.83 5.40
CA MET A 63 -1.06 8.67 6.20
C MET A 63 -1.11 9.43 7.52
N LEU A 64 -1.63 10.67 7.54
CA LEU A 64 -1.82 11.45 8.77
C LEU A 64 -2.78 10.73 9.74
N LYS A 65 -3.91 10.24 9.22
CA LYS A 65 -4.89 9.51 10.03
C LYS A 65 -4.28 8.21 10.58
N ALA A 66 -3.57 7.46 9.76
CA ALA A 66 -2.90 6.22 10.18
C ALA A 66 -1.82 6.49 11.25
N GLY A 67 -1.01 7.54 11.07
CA GLY A 67 -0.02 7.97 12.07
C GLY A 67 -0.65 8.35 13.40
N LEU A 68 -1.76 9.11 13.37
CA LEU A 68 -2.53 9.46 14.58
C LEU A 68 -3.07 8.23 15.31
N ILE A 69 -3.64 7.26 14.59
CA ILE A 69 -4.15 6.02 15.19
C ILE A 69 -3.01 5.18 15.76
N GLY A 70 -1.91 5.07 15.02
CA GLY A 70 -0.75 4.25 15.40
C GLY A 70 0.18 4.89 16.43
N GLY A 71 -0.01 6.18 16.77
CA GLY A 71 0.88 6.89 17.67
C GLY A 71 2.28 7.12 17.07
N VAL A 72 2.39 7.19 15.75
CA VAL A 72 3.67 7.29 15.01
C VAL A 72 3.62 8.36 13.93
N GLY A 73 4.78 8.70 13.38
CA GLY A 73 4.90 9.58 12.22
C GLY A 73 4.19 9.04 10.97
N PRO A 74 3.67 9.92 10.09
CA PRO A 74 2.85 9.51 8.95
C PRO A 74 3.59 8.64 7.92
N MET A 75 4.91 8.81 7.78
CA MET A 75 5.71 7.99 6.86
C MET A 75 5.76 6.51 7.25
N ALA A 76 5.46 6.15 8.51
CA ALA A 76 5.35 4.76 8.92
C ALA A 76 4.21 4.01 8.19
N ALA A 77 3.22 4.73 7.65
CA ALA A 77 2.08 4.17 6.94
C ALA A 77 2.22 4.20 5.40
N VAL A 78 3.38 4.60 4.87
CA VAL A 78 3.51 4.90 3.43
C VAL A 78 3.28 3.69 2.52
N ALA A 79 3.83 2.53 2.87
CA ALA A 79 3.74 1.34 2.01
C ALA A 79 2.31 0.80 1.99
N GLY A 80 1.68 0.65 3.15
CA GLY A 80 0.27 0.29 3.29
C GLY A 80 -0.69 1.27 2.62
N THR A 81 -0.44 2.60 2.73
CA THR A 81 -1.28 3.59 2.05
C THR A 81 -1.20 3.45 0.52
N ILE A 82 0.01 3.24 -0.03
CA ILE A 82 0.17 2.99 -1.46
C ILE A 82 -0.55 1.70 -1.87
N SER A 83 -0.47 0.63 -1.07
CA SER A 83 -1.19 -0.63 -1.34
C SER A 83 -2.71 -0.42 -1.34
N GLU A 84 -3.26 0.27 -0.34
CA GLU A 84 -4.70 0.55 -0.22
C GLU A 84 -5.21 1.39 -1.40
N LEU A 85 -4.54 2.50 -1.72
CA LEU A 85 -4.93 3.35 -2.84
C LEU A 85 -4.84 2.60 -4.18
N SER A 86 -3.81 1.77 -4.34
CA SER A 86 -3.65 0.93 -5.52
C SER A 86 -4.79 -0.08 -5.65
N LEU A 87 -5.22 -0.69 -4.55
CA LEU A 87 -6.37 -1.59 -4.54
C LEU A 87 -7.66 -0.88 -4.92
N HIS A 88 -7.92 0.31 -4.34
CA HIS A 88 -9.10 1.10 -4.70
C HIS A 88 -9.11 1.47 -6.19
N HIS A 89 -7.96 1.86 -6.75
CA HIS A 89 -7.84 2.09 -8.20
C HIS A 89 -8.19 0.84 -9.02
N LEU A 90 -7.79 -0.35 -8.59
CA LEU A 90 -8.13 -1.61 -9.27
C LEU A 90 -9.63 -1.95 -9.13
N MET A 91 -10.22 -1.70 -7.96
CA MET A 91 -11.66 -1.88 -7.72
C MET A 91 -12.49 -0.94 -8.59
N ASP A 92 -12.08 0.32 -8.73
CA ASP A 92 -12.72 1.31 -9.61
C ASP A 92 -12.66 0.90 -11.09
N LYS A 93 -11.69 0.03 -11.46
CA LYS A 93 -11.57 -0.59 -12.77
C LYS A 93 -12.33 -1.92 -12.90
N GLY A 94 -13.08 -2.31 -11.88
CA GLY A 94 -13.95 -3.49 -11.89
C GLY A 94 -13.29 -4.79 -11.43
N SER A 95 -12.09 -4.73 -10.82
CA SER A 95 -11.46 -5.93 -10.25
C SER A 95 -12.30 -6.52 -9.11
N LYS A 96 -12.50 -7.84 -9.14
CA LYS A 96 -13.10 -8.62 -8.05
C LYS A 96 -12.08 -9.47 -7.32
N TYR A 97 -10.89 -9.61 -7.90
CA TYR A 97 -9.78 -10.35 -7.33
C TYR A 97 -8.47 -9.62 -7.62
N SER A 98 -7.95 -8.91 -6.61
CA SER A 98 -6.66 -8.25 -6.66
C SER A 98 -5.93 -8.34 -5.34
N ILE A 99 -4.63 -8.58 -5.40
CA ILE A 99 -3.70 -8.58 -4.27
C ILE A 99 -2.55 -7.65 -4.63
N VAL A 100 -2.40 -6.59 -3.87
CA VAL A 100 -1.33 -5.60 -3.98
C VAL A 100 -0.39 -5.80 -2.79
N ASP A 101 0.77 -6.39 -3.04
CA ASP A 101 1.82 -6.62 -2.05
C ASP A 101 2.96 -5.62 -2.28
N ASN A 102 3.14 -4.68 -1.34
CA ASN A 102 4.19 -3.66 -1.36
C ASN A 102 5.23 -3.93 -0.27
N GLY A 103 5.90 -5.07 -0.37
CA GLY A 103 6.93 -5.48 0.57
C GLY A 103 6.34 -6.19 1.79
N GLY A 104 6.08 -5.44 2.86
CA GLY A 104 5.47 -5.97 4.08
C GLY A 104 3.96 -5.73 4.18
N ASP A 105 3.44 -4.79 3.37
CA ASP A 105 2.05 -4.34 3.46
C ASP A 105 1.23 -4.82 2.27
N ILE A 106 0.13 -5.52 2.56
CA ILE A 106 -0.75 -6.13 1.58
C ILE A 106 -2.15 -5.51 1.67
N ALA A 107 -2.68 -5.08 0.52
CA ALA A 107 -4.09 -4.74 0.34
C ALA A 107 -4.71 -5.69 -0.69
N LEU A 108 -5.90 -6.22 -0.42
CA LEU A 108 -6.57 -7.13 -1.34
C LEU A 108 -8.09 -7.03 -1.34
N ILE A 109 -8.67 -7.42 -2.48
CA ILE A 109 -10.07 -7.77 -2.65
C ILE A 109 -10.10 -9.18 -3.23
N ASN A 110 -11.05 -10.01 -2.77
CA ASN A 110 -11.15 -11.39 -3.22
C ASN A 110 -12.60 -11.87 -3.25
N ASP A 111 -12.94 -12.59 -4.33
CA ASP A 111 -14.20 -13.33 -4.51
C ASP A 111 -14.03 -14.84 -4.31
N ARG A 112 -12.86 -15.25 -3.83
CA ARG A 112 -12.44 -16.63 -3.59
C ARG A 112 -11.52 -16.73 -2.38
N LYS A 113 -11.33 -17.93 -1.83
CA LYS A 113 -10.39 -18.13 -0.71
C LYS A 113 -8.96 -17.77 -1.13
N VAL A 114 -8.26 -17.07 -0.25
CA VAL A 114 -6.86 -16.68 -0.43
C VAL A 114 -6.07 -17.03 0.82
N ASN A 115 -4.86 -17.58 0.64
CA ASN A 115 -3.92 -17.76 1.73
C ASN A 115 -2.80 -16.72 1.59
N ILE A 116 -2.61 -15.89 2.62
CA ILE A 116 -1.52 -14.92 2.73
C ILE A 116 -0.46 -15.53 3.65
N GLY A 117 0.62 -16.03 3.05
CA GLY A 117 1.74 -16.61 3.80
C GLY A 117 2.48 -15.56 4.61
N LEU A 118 2.92 -15.94 5.82
CA LEU A 118 3.84 -15.13 6.62
C LEU A 118 5.27 -15.54 6.28
N TYR A 119 6.04 -14.59 5.76
CA TYR A 119 7.48 -14.78 5.57
C TYR A 119 8.20 -14.45 6.89
N ALA A 120 8.91 -15.43 7.45
CA ALA A 120 9.57 -15.31 8.76
C ALA A 120 11.11 -15.40 8.67
N GLY A 121 11.69 -15.07 7.51
CA GLY A 121 13.15 -15.13 7.30
C GLY A 121 13.69 -16.55 7.45
N ASP A 122 14.76 -16.71 8.23
CA ASP A 122 15.43 -17.99 8.51
C ASP A 122 14.72 -18.82 9.60
N SER A 123 13.60 -18.33 10.14
CA SER A 123 12.80 -19.10 11.09
C SER A 123 12.27 -20.38 10.44
N PRO A 124 12.22 -21.52 11.17
CA PRO A 124 11.59 -22.74 10.68
C PRO A 124 10.08 -22.59 10.39
N LEU A 125 9.45 -21.49 10.82
CA LEU A 125 8.06 -21.18 10.51
C LEU A 125 7.87 -20.50 9.14
N SER A 126 8.95 -20.07 8.50
CA SER A 126 8.90 -19.34 7.23
C SER A 126 8.35 -20.24 6.12
N GLY A 127 7.24 -19.84 5.50
CA GLY A 127 6.55 -20.66 4.49
C GLY A 127 5.59 -21.72 5.05
N GLU A 128 5.61 -21.95 6.37
CA GLU A 128 4.76 -22.95 7.03
C GLU A 128 3.44 -22.37 7.56
N ILE A 129 3.39 -21.06 7.85
CA ILE A 129 2.22 -20.39 8.44
C ILE A 129 1.72 -19.23 7.59
N GLY A 130 0.43 -18.91 7.73
CA GLY A 130 -0.22 -17.81 7.04
C GLY A 130 -1.65 -17.60 7.48
N PHE A 131 -2.29 -16.58 6.91
CA PHE A 131 -3.67 -16.21 7.16
C PHE A 131 -4.54 -16.67 6.00
N GLN A 132 -5.62 -17.40 6.30
CA GLN A 132 -6.64 -17.71 5.31
C GLN A 132 -7.74 -16.65 5.33
N LEU A 133 -7.94 -15.99 4.19
CA LEU A 133 -9.01 -15.04 3.97
C LEU A 133 -10.13 -15.72 3.20
N LYS A 134 -11.36 -15.56 3.71
CA LYS A 134 -12.58 -16.03 3.05
C LYS A 134 -13.00 -15.02 1.98
N ALA A 135 -13.79 -15.50 1.00
CA ALA A 135 -14.48 -14.64 0.05
C ALA A 135 -15.56 -13.82 0.75
#